data_AF-A0A956YV37-F1
#
_entry.id   AF-A0A956YV37-F1
#
_cell.length_a   1.000
_cell.length_b   1.000
_cell.length_c   1.000
_cell.angle_alpha   90.00
_cell.angle_beta   90.00
_cell.angle_gamma   90.00
#
_symmetry.space_group_name_H-M   'P 1'
#
loop_
_entity.id
_entity.type
_entity.pdbx_description
1 polymer ?
#
loop_
_entity_poly.entity_id
_entity_poly.type
_entity_poly.pdbx_seq_one_letter_code
_entity_poly.pdbx_strand_id
1 'polypeptide(L)' 'AHGLRHTHAAELRTEGVDIGIISRQLGHRSIATTATYLDHIAPVAVTEAMRGRVW' A
#
# COMPACT_ATOMS: atom_id res chain seq x y z
N ALA A 1 -10.55 14.94 6.13
CA ALA A 1 -9.35 14.32 6.73
C ALA A 1 -9.04 12.91 6.20
N HIS A 2 -9.97 12.21 5.53
CA HIS A 2 -9.76 10.84 5.06
C HIS A 2 -8.78 10.73 3.88
N GLY A 3 -8.87 11.61 2.87
CA GLY A 3 -8.00 11.58 1.68
C GLY A 3 -6.50 11.77 1.97
N LEU A 4 -6.12 12.65 2.91
CA LEU A 4 -4.71 12.89 3.24
C LEU A 4 -4.06 11.67 3.92
N ARG A 5 -4.80 10.97 4.79
CA ARG A 5 -4.34 9.71 5.39
C ARG A 5 -4.07 8.64 4.35
N HIS A 6 -4.84 8.67 3.27
CA HIS A 6 -4.78 7.70 2.20
C HIS A 6 -3.65 7.95 1.21
N THR A 7 -3.45 9.21 0.83
CA THR A 7 -2.26 9.63 0.07
C THR A 7 -1.00 9.21 0.81
N HIS A 8 -0.94 9.46 2.12
CA HIS A 8 0.20 9.07 2.94
C HIS A 8 0.43 7.55 2.99
N ALA A 9 -0.64 6.74 3.08
CA ALA A 9 -0.51 5.28 3.03
C ALA A 9 0.03 4.76 1.68
N ALA A 10 -0.35 5.41 0.57
CA ALA A 10 0.15 5.07 -0.76
C ALA A 10 1.64 5.43 -0.94
N GLU A 11 2.08 6.57 -0.39
CA GLU A 11 3.49 6.97 -0.36
C GLU A 11 4.34 5.95 0.42
N LEU A 12 3.93 5.61 1.65
CA LEU A 12 4.63 4.60 2.46
C LEU A 12 4.72 3.26 1.75
N ARG A 13 3.67 2.85 1.02
CA ARG A 13 3.71 1.61 0.24
C ARG A 13 4.71 1.67 -0.90
N THR A 14 4.80 2.82 -1.57
CA THR A 14 5.76 3.08 -2.65
C THR A 14 7.20 3.11 -2.14
N GLU A 15 7.42 3.60 -0.92
CA GLU A 15 8.71 3.54 -0.20
C GLU A 15 9.09 2.13 0.26
N GLY A 16 8.23 1.14 0.03
CA GLY A 16 8.49 -0.27 0.38
C GLY A 16 8.14 -0.63 1.83
N VAL A 17 7.41 0.22 2.54
CA VAL A 17 6.96 -0.09 3.91
C VAL A 17 6.01 -1.29 3.88
N ASP A 18 6.16 -2.16 4.88
CA ASP A 18 5.33 -3.34 5.05
C ASP A 18 3.85 -2.96 5.23
N ILE A 19 2.98 -3.68 4.53
CA ILE A 19 1.54 -3.41 4.55
C ILE A 19 0.90 -3.64 5.92
N GLY A 20 1.44 -4.54 6.74
CA GLY A 20 1.01 -4.74 8.12
C GLY A 20 1.33 -3.54 9.01
N ILE A 21 2.49 -2.89 8.80
CA ILE A 21 2.86 -1.64 9.49
C ILE A 21 1.90 -0.52 9.12
N ILE A 22 1.66 -0.32 7.81
CA ILE A 22 0.72 0.69 7.30
C ILE A 22 -0.69 0.43 7.86
N SER A 23 -1.13 -0.84 7.86
CA SER A 23 -2.44 -1.23 8.40
C SER A 23 -2.60 -0.87 9.87
N ARG A 24 -1.56 -1.06 10.69
CA ARG A 24 -1.57 -0.69 12.12
C ARG A 24 -1.57 0.82 12.32
N GLN A 25 -0.80 1.56 11.53
CA GLN A 25 -0.78 3.03 11.55
C GLN A 25 -2.17 3.62 11.24
N LEU A 26 -2.88 3.02 10.28
CA LEU A 26 -4.24 3.43 9.90
C LEU A 26 -5.30 2.97 10.92
N GLY A 27 -4.95 2.10 11.87
CA GLY A 27 -5.89 1.55 12.85
C GLY A 27 -6.88 0.55 12.25
N HIS A 28 -6.54 -0.06 11.11
CA HIS A 28 -7.40 -1.06 10.48
C HIS A 28 -7.35 -2.38 11.24
N ARG A 29 -8.53 -2.91 11.56
CA ARG A 29 -8.68 -4.23 12.19
C ARG A 29 -8.34 -5.40 11.26
N SER A 30 -8.36 -5.16 9.95
CA SER A 30 -8.04 -6.16 8.94
C SER A 30 -7.03 -5.61 7.95
N ILE A 31 -5.96 -6.37 7.73
CA ILE A 31 -4.95 -6.07 6.71
C ILE A 31 -5.55 -6.10 5.31
N ALA A 32 -6.62 -6.90 5.10
CA ALA A 32 -7.33 -6.97 3.83
C ALA A 32 -7.95 -5.63 3.44
N THR A 33 -8.44 -4.85 4.42
CA THR A 33 -8.96 -3.50 4.18
C THR A 33 -7.86 -2.58 3.62
N THR A 34 -6.64 -2.68 4.17
CA THR A 34 -5.48 -1.93 3.68
C THR A 34 -5.02 -2.40 2.30
N ALA A 35 -5.04 -3.72 2.04
CA ALA A 35 -4.66 -4.30 0.76
C ALA A 35 -5.60 -3.90 -0.37
N THR A 36 -6.90 -4.12 -0.21
CA THR A 36 -7.90 -3.71 -1.21
C THR A 36 -7.81 -2.21 -1.51
N TYR A 37 -7.51 -1.39 -0.51
CA TYR A 37 -7.36 0.04 -0.69
C TYR A 37 -6.11 0.42 -1.50
N LEU A 38 -4.95 -0.13 -1.12
CA LEU A 38 -3.69 0.13 -1.82
C LEU A 38 -3.71 -0.40 -3.26
N ASP A 39 -4.37 -1.53 -3.52
CA ASP A 39 -4.53 -2.09 -4.87
C ASP A 39 -5.28 -1.13 -5.81
N HIS A 40 -6.25 -0.38 -5.31
CA HIS A 40 -7.01 0.58 -6.11
C HIS A 40 -6.23 1.87 -6.43
N ILE A 41 -5.18 2.18 -5.68
CA ILE A 41 -4.50 3.49 -5.73
C ILE A 41 -3.08 3.38 -6.29
N ALA A 42 -2.42 2.23 -6.11
CA ALA A 42 -1.05 2.00 -6.54
C ALA A 42 -0.88 0.79 -7.48
N PRO A 43 -1.60 0.71 -8.63
CA PRO A 43 -1.42 -0.37 -9.60
C PRO A 43 -0.02 -0.42 -10.22
N VAL A 44 0.72 0.72 -10.17
CA VAL A 44 2.12 0.82 -10.59
C VAL A 44 3.04 -0.08 -9.78
N ALA A 45 2.80 -0.27 -8.47
CA ALA A 45 3.68 -1.06 -7.61
C ALA A 45 3.74 -2.54 -8.05
N VAL A 46 2.63 -3.10 -8.54
CA VAL A 46 2.59 -4.46 -9.10
C VAL A 46 3.41 -4.54 -10.38
N THR A 47 3.28 -3.55 -11.26
CA THR A 47 4.03 -3.49 -12.53
C THR A 47 5.54 -3.40 -12.28
N GLU A 48 5.98 -2.53 -11.37
CA GLU A 48 7.41 -2.38 -11.04
C GLU A 48 7.97 -3.64 -10.36
N ALA A 49 7.21 -4.27 -9.46
CA ALA A 49 7.63 -5.52 -8.81
C ALA A 49 7.84 -6.66 -9.82
N MET A 50 7.03 -6.73 -10.88
CA MET A 50 7.17 -7.74 -11.93
C MET A 50 8.27 -7.40 -12.94
N ARG A 51 8.53 -6.12 -13.20
CA ARG A 51 9.54 -5.67 -14.18
C ARG A 51 10.96 -6.08 -13.80
N GLY A 52 11.26 -6.21 -12.50
CA GLY A 52 12.59 -6.59 -12.01
C GLY A 52 12.83 -8.09 -11.84
N ARG A 53 11.86 -8.96 -12.15
CA ARG A 53 12.01 -10.41 -11.95
C ARG A 53 12.82 -11.06 -13.06
N VAL A 54 14.03 -11.50 -12.73
CA VAL A 54 14.86 -12.36 -13.58
C VAL A 54 14.79 -13.78 -13.03
N TRP A 55 14.59 -14.76 -13.91
CA TRP A 55 14.41 -16.18 -13.58
C TRP A 55 15.75 -16.88 -13.39
#